data_AF-A0A9D7DWG3-F1
#
_entry.id   AF-A0A9D7DWG3-F1
#
_cell.length_a   1.000
_cell.length_b   1.000
_cell.length_c   1.000
_cell.angle_alpha   90.00
_cell.angle_beta   90.00
_cell.angle_gamma   90.00
#
_symmetry.space_group_name_H-M   'P 1'
#
loop_
_entity.id
_entity.type
_entity.pdbx_description
1 polymer ?
#
loop_
_entity_poly.entity_id
_entity_poly.type
_entity_poly.pdbx_seq_one_letter_code
_entity_poly.pdbx_strand_id
1 'polypeptide(L)'
;MPCTQVQLKIEWHRGPELAREPRYLPAAVPNLAHTLLARGGDAVFVPIRSMQVLAIIDREEIVFVDSQRKHFVEAAWQCFAPRDRAALDAPVAYEVVHYGKRVPR
;
A
#
# COMPACT_ATOMS: atom_id res chain seq x y z
N MET A 1 22.84 -8.49 32.95
CA MET A 1 22.76 -7.42 31.93
C MET A 1 21.49 -7.66 31.12
N PRO A 2 20.37 -6.95 31.33
CA PRO A 2 19.23 -7.05 30.45
C PRO A 2 19.53 -6.29 29.16
N CYS A 3 19.52 -6.98 28.02
CA CYS A 3 19.62 -6.36 26.72
C CYS A 3 18.28 -5.67 26.44
N THR A 4 18.22 -4.35 26.51
CA THR A 4 17.02 -3.59 26.20
C THR A 4 16.63 -3.85 24.75
N GLN A 5 15.47 -4.46 24.54
CA GLN A 5 14.92 -4.70 23.21
C GLN A 5 14.44 -3.35 22.64
N VAL A 6 15.19 -2.81 21.69
CA VAL A 6 14.80 -1.59 20.98
C VAL A 6 13.76 -1.99 19.93
N GLN A 7 12.55 -1.44 20.05
CA GLN A 7 11.48 -1.66 19.09
C GLN A 7 11.58 -0.59 17.99
N LEU A 8 11.90 -1.01 16.76
CA LEU A 8 11.91 -0.11 15.61
C LEU A 8 10.46 0.15 15.18
N LYS A 9 10.04 1.42 15.21
CA LYS A 9 8.76 1.87 14.66
C LYS A 9 9.02 2.67 13.41
N ILE A 10 8.37 2.31 12.31
CA ILE A 10 8.41 3.07 11.06
C ILE A 10 7.05 3.73 10.89
N GLU A 11 7.05 5.04 10.67
CA GLU A 11 5.84 5.84 10.47
C GLU A 11 5.86 6.52 9.10
N TRP A 12 4.70 6.53 8.46
CA TRP A 12 4.46 7.25 7.22
C TRP A 12 3.30 8.22 7.41
N HIS A 13 3.42 9.39 6.80
CA HIS A 13 2.44 10.46 6.93
C HIS A 13 1.62 10.61 5.65
N ARG A 14 0.31 10.76 5.81
CA ARG A 14 -0.61 11.09 4.73
C ARG A 14 -0.88 12.59 4.74
N GLY A 15 -0.81 13.19 3.56
CA GLY A 15 -1.23 14.57 3.35
C GLY A 15 -2.76 14.69 3.22
N PRO A 16 -3.26 15.86 2.84
CA PRO A 16 -4.67 16.02 2.49
C PRO A 16 -5.04 15.09 1.32
N GLU A 17 -6.19 14.43 1.42
CA GLU A 17 -6.79 13.69 0.30
C GLU A 17 -7.14 14.69 -0.81
N LEU A 18 -6.58 14.46 -2.00
CA LEU A 18 -6.84 15.27 -3.19
C LEU A 18 -7.95 14.67 -4.06
N ALA A 19 -7.96 13.35 -4.15
CA ALA A 19 -8.91 12.61 -4.97
C ALA A 19 -9.07 11.18 -4.44
N ARG A 20 -10.26 10.62 -4.67
CA ARG A 20 -10.59 9.22 -4.44
C ARG A 20 -11.35 8.71 -5.65
N GLU A 21 -10.85 7.63 -6.25
CA GLU A 21 -11.39 7.12 -7.49
C GLU A 21 -11.61 5.60 -7.41
N PRO A 22 -12.79 5.09 -7.80
CA PRO A 22 -12.99 3.66 -7.95
C PRO A 22 -12.22 3.15 -9.17
N ARG A 23 -11.52 2.02 -9.00
CA ARG A 23 -10.72 1.37 -10.05
C ARG A 23 -10.84 -0.14 -9.98
N TYR A 24 -10.34 -0.81 -11.02
CA TYR A 24 -10.27 -2.26 -11.10
C TYR A 24 -8.84 -2.70 -11.31
N LEU A 25 -8.41 -3.68 -10.52
CA LEU A 25 -7.08 -4.25 -10.56
C LEU A 25 -7.15 -5.67 -11.14
N PRO A 26 -6.29 -6.05 -12.10
CA PRO A 26 -6.22 -7.42 -12.57
C PRO A 26 -5.97 -8.38 -11.41
N ALA A 27 -6.68 -9.52 -11.36
CA ALA A 27 -6.63 -10.48 -10.25
C ALA A 27 -5.22 -10.95 -9.88
N ALA A 28 -4.29 -10.92 -10.84
CA ALA A 28 -2.89 -11.29 -10.63
C ALA A 28 -2.23 -10.47 -9.51
N VAL A 29 -2.52 -9.18 -9.38
CA VAL A 29 -1.89 -8.31 -8.38
C VAL A 29 -2.34 -8.63 -6.94
N PRO A 30 -3.64 -8.62 -6.61
CA PRO A 30 -4.08 -8.96 -5.26
C PRO A 30 -3.77 -10.43 -4.90
N ASN A 31 -3.84 -11.36 -5.86
CA ASN A 31 -3.45 -12.76 -5.61
C ASN A 31 -1.95 -12.87 -5.26
N LEU A 32 -1.09 -12.12 -5.95
CA LEU A 32 0.34 -12.05 -5.62
C LEU A 32 0.57 -11.39 -4.27
N ALA A 33 -0.12 -10.27 -3.97
CA ALA A 33 -0.03 -9.60 -2.68
C ALA A 33 -0.41 -10.54 -1.52
N HIS A 34 -1.50 -11.28 -1.64
CA HIS A 34 -1.89 -12.31 -0.67
C HIS A 34 -0.81 -13.38 -0.49
N THR A 35 -0.20 -13.84 -1.58
CA THR A 35 0.89 -14.83 -1.54
C THR A 35 2.14 -14.27 -0.85
N LEU A 36 2.47 -13.00 -1.08
CA LEU A 36 3.59 -12.32 -0.44
C LEU A 36 3.36 -12.16 1.06
N LEU A 37 2.17 -11.71 1.48
CA LEU A 37 1.82 -11.56 2.90
C LEU A 37 1.84 -12.89 3.65
N ALA A 38 1.32 -13.95 3.05
CA ALA A 38 1.35 -15.29 3.64
C ALA A 38 2.77 -15.79 3.95
N ARG A 39 3.79 -15.26 3.25
CA ARG A 39 5.20 -15.62 3.43
C ARG A 39 6.00 -14.58 4.22
N GLY A 40 5.60 -13.30 4.16
CA GLY A 40 6.36 -12.15 4.65
C GLY A 40 5.89 -11.59 5.99
N GLY A 41 4.76 -12.06 6.53
CA GLY A 41 4.19 -11.59 7.79
C GLY A 41 3.11 -10.54 7.57
N ASP A 42 3.01 -9.57 8.49
CA ASP A 42 1.90 -8.61 8.51
C ASP A 42 1.99 -7.53 7.43
N ALA A 43 3.21 -7.20 6.98
CA ALA A 43 3.43 -6.24 5.90
C ALA A 43 4.66 -6.62 5.06
N VAL A 44 4.62 -6.30 3.76
CA VAL A 44 5.72 -6.56 2.81
C VAL A 44 6.11 -5.25 2.12
N PHE A 45 7.42 -5.03 2.02
CA PHE A 45 8.02 -3.85 1.40
C PHE A 45 8.55 -4.20 0.01
N VAL A 46 7.94 -3.65 -1.03
CA VAL A 46 8.23 -3.95 -2.44
C VAL A 46 8.72 -2.70 -3.17
N PRO A 47 10.03 -2.60 -3.49
CA PRO A 47 10.55 -1.48 -4.27
C PRO A 47 10.17 -1.60 -5.75
N ILE A 48 9.50 -0.58 -6.28
CA ILE A 48 9.14 -0.46 -7.70
C ILE A 48 10.13 0.49 -8.37
N ARG A 49 11.23 -0.08 -8.87
CA ARG A 49 12.39 0.67 -9.39
C ARG A 49 12.07 1.53 -10.62
N SER A 50 11.13 1.10 -11.46
CA SER A 50 10.70 1.82 -12.66
C SER A 50 10.02 3.16 -12.33
N MET A 51 9.39 3.27 -11.16
CA MET A 51 8.68 4.47 -10.71
C MET A 51 9.37 5.20 -9.57
N GLN A 52 10.47 4.65 -9.03
CA GLN A 52 11.12 5.15 -7.83
C GLN A 52 10.16 5.27 -6.63
N VAL A 53 9.31 4.26 -6.46
CA VAL A 53 8.32 4.18 -5.38
C VAL A 53 8.56 2.92 -4.55
N LEU A 54 8.28 2.98 -3.26
CA LEU A 54 8.19 1.83 -2.39
C LEU A 54 6.70 1.53 -2.13
N ALA A 55 6.26 0.34 -2.50
CA ALA A 55 4.94 -0.17 -2.13
C ALA A 55 5.06 -0.90 -0.79
N ILE A 56 4.18 -0.56 0.14
CA ILE A 56 4.01 -1.21 1.43
C ILE A 56 2.66 -1.91 1.35
N ILE A 57 2.71 -3.23 1.35
CA ILE A 57 1.53 -4.08 1.17
C ILE A 57 1.21 -4.65 2.54
N ASP A 58 0.00 -4.40 3.04
CA ASP A 58 -0.57 -5.11 4.19
C ASP A 58 -1.91 -5.77 3.81
N ARG A 59 -2.66 -6.24 4.80
CA ARG A 59 -3.93 -6.95 4.58
C ARG A 59 -5.10 -6.03 4.21
N GLU A 60 -5.00 -4.74 4.50
CA GLU A 60 -6.08 -3.76 4.35
C GLU A 60 -5.83 -2.85 3.14
N GLU A 61 -4.58 -2.49 2.89
CA GLU A 61 -4.22 -1.53 1.87
C GLU A 61 -2.84 -1.76 1.24
N ILE A 62 -2.63 -1.11 0.09
CA ILE A 62 -1.32 -0.96 -0.53
C ILE A 62 -0.96 0.52 -0.54
N VAL A 63 0.07 0.88 0.22
CA VAL A 63 0.54 2.26 0.38
C VAL A 63 1.75 2.49 -0.51
N PHE A 64 1.71 3.54 -1.32
CA PHE A 64 2.80 3.94 -2.19
C PHE A 64 3.50 5.17 -1.62
N VAL A 65 4.78 5.04 -1.32
CA VAL A 65 5.63 6.13 -0.82
C VAL A 65 6.74 6.43 -1.81
N ASP A 66 7.04 7.72 -1.99
CA ASP A 66 8.18 8.17 -2.79
C ASP A 66 9.48 7.59 -2.21
N SER A 67 10.29 6.92 -3.03
CA SER A 67 11.53 6.28 -2.55
C SER A 67 12.64 7.25 -2.16
N GLN A 68 12.60 8.48 -2.68
CA GLN A 68 13.47 9.60 -2.30
C GLN A 68 12.95 10.32 -1.05
N ARG A 69 11.63 10.37 -0.87
CA ARG A 69 10.93 11.00 0.27
C ARG A 69 10.11 9.97 1.05
N LYS A 70 10.83 9.03 1.69
CA LYS A 70 10.32 7.81 2.35
C LYS A 70 9.31 8.00 3.49
N HIS A 71 8.88 9.23 3.80
CA HIS A 71 7.99 9.56 4.91
C HIS A 71 6.60 10.01 4.46
N PHE A 72 6.36 10.25 3.16
CA PHE A 72 5.07 10.71 2.67
C PHE A 72 4.42 9.68 1.74
N VAL A 73 3.15 9.40 2.03
CA VAL A 73 2.29 8.60 1.17
C VAL A 73 1.83 9.45 -0.01
N GLU A 74 2.04 8.96 -1.23
CA GLU A 74 1.56 9.59 -2.46
C GLU A 74 0.18 9.07 -2.85
N ALA A 75 -0.02 7.76 -2.69
CA ALA A 75 -1.29 7.12 -2.94
C ALA A 75 -1.49 5.91 -2.01
N ALA A 76 -2.74 5.56 -1.77
CA ALA A 76 -3.11 4.31 -1.14
C ALA A 76 -4.21 3.62 -1.93
N TRP A 77 -4.07 2.31 -2.14
CA TRP A 77 -5.12 1.46 -2.69
C TRP A 77 -5.82 0.77 -1.53
N GLN A 78 -7.12 0.99 -1.40
CA GLN A 78 -7.93 0.60 -0.25
C GLN A 78 -9.24 -0.04 -0.71
N CYS A 79 -10.02 -0.56 0.25
CA CYS A 79 -11.37 -1.05 0.02
C CYS A 79 -11.42 -2.13 -1.09
N PHE A 80 -10.43 -3.01 -1.12
CA PHE A 80 -10.42 -4.14 -2.05
C PHE A 80 -11.65 -5.01 -1.83
N ALA A 81 -12.39 -5.28 -2.90
CA ALA A 81 -13.58 -6.11 -2.89
C ALA A 81 -13.39 -7.44 -3.65
N PRO A 82 -12.49 -8.35 -3.19
CA PRO A 82 -12.18 -9.58 -3.90
C PRO A 82 -13.32 -10.61 -3.86
N ARG A 83 -14.38 -10.38 -3.07
CA ARG A 83 -15.55 -11.26 -2.96
C ARG A 83 -16.67 -10.90 -3.94
N ASP A 84 -16.64 -9.70 -4.52
CA ASP A 84 -17.70 -9.23 -5.42
C ASP A 84 -17.50 -9.71 -6.87
N ARG A 85 -16.41 -10.46 -7.12
CA ARG A 85 -16.07 -10.99 -8.43
C ARG A 85 -16.70 -12.36 -8.68
N ALA A 86 -17.15 -12.59 -9.91
CA ALA A 86 -17.75 -13.86 -10.32
C ALA A 86 -16.73 -14.99 -10.58
N ALA A 87 -15.44 -14.67 -10.71
CA ALA A 87 -14.37 -15.64 -11.02
C ALA A 87 -13.04 -15.26 -10.35
N LEU A 88 -12.14 -16.22 -10.17
CA LEU A 88 -10.84 -16.01 -9.49
C LEU A 88 -9.86 -15.13 -10.28
N ASP A 89 -9.99 -15.08 -11.60
CA ASP A 89 -9.20 -14.28 -12.54
C ASP A 89 -9.87 -12.95 -12.89
N ALA A 90 -11.13 -12.76 -12.52
CA ALA A 90 -11.86 -11.52 -12.74
C ALA A 90 -11.23 -10.36 -11.94
N PRO A 91 -11.21 -9.14 -12.50
CA PRO A 91 -10.65 -7.97 -11.84
C PRO A 91 -11.28 -7.70 -10.47
N VAL A 92 -10.49 -7.16 -9.55
CA VAL A 92 -10.89 -6.79 -8.20
C VAL A 92 -11.14 -5.29 -8.14
N ALA A 93 -12.34 -4.89 -7.73
CA ALA A 93 -12.65 -3.48 -7.48
C ALA A 93 -11.89 -2.98 -6.24
N TYR A 94 -11.43 -1.74 -6.29
CA TYR A 94 -10.75 -1.05 -5.20
C TYR A 94 -10.89 0.46 -5.36
N GLU A 95 -10.47 1.21 -4.35
CA GLU A 95 -10.37 2.66 -4.40
C GLU A 95 -8.90 3.10 -4.40
N VAL A 96 -8.52 4.01 -5.29
CA VAL A 96 -7.26 4.73 -5.17
C VAL A 96 -7.51 6.08 -4.52
N VAL A 97 -6.77 6.35 -3.44
CA VAL A 97 -6.76 7.65 -2.76
C VAL A 97 -5.43 8.33 -3.07
N HIS A 98 -5.49 9.55 -3.61
CA HIS A 98 -4.31 10.37 -3.91
C HIS A 98 -4.12 11.41 -2.82
N TYR A 99 -2.89 11.55 -2.33
CA TYR A 99 -2.56 12.50 -1.28
C TYR A 99 -1.68 13.63 -1.80
N GLY A 100 -2.01 14.85 -1.37
CA GLY A 100 -1.25 16.04 -1.69
C GLY A 100 -0.08 16.22 -0.75
N LYS A 101 0.91 16.98 -1.17
CA LYS A 101 1.94 17.46 -0.25
C LYS A 101 1.26 18.40 0.74
N ARG A 102 1.40 18.13 2.05
CA ARG A 102 0.97 19.09 3.08
C ARG A 102 1.83 20.35 2.90
N VAL A 103 1.25 21.42 2.37
CA VAL A 103 1.91 22.73 2.34
C VAL A 103 1.78 23.29 3.76
N PRO A 104 2.87 23.48 4.51
CA PRO A 104 2.78 24.25 5.74
C PRO A 104 2.36 25.67 5.37
N ARG A 105 1.26 26.15 5.96
CA ARG A 105 0.93 27.58 5.96
C ARG A 105 1.91 28.34 6.83
#